data_AF-A0A814KF03-F1
#
_entry.id   AF-A0A814KF03-F1
#
_cell.length_a   1.000
_cell.length_b   1.000
_cell.length_c   1.000
_cell.angle_alpha   90.00
_cell.angle_beta   90.00
_cell.angle_gamma   90.00
#
_symmetry.space_group_name_H-M   'P 1'
#
loop_
_entity.id
_entity.type
_entity.pdbx_description
1 polymer ?
#
loop_
_entity_poly.entity_id
_entity_poly.type
_entity_poly.pdbx_seq_one_letter_code
_entity_poly.pdbx_strand_id
1 'polypeptide(L)'
;MENSNEELNDYQSIKEKFKQRIYDLNLAPRILSMDLECISVNKNKPYKYNIEELVRKYKNERDNDGTVRIDKFKAFCCGDFQFHVEMINKYYFENRDDFDNRIVRKDNRTDPRERVYAKRISIKNAFKLCRIDFSCNMDFYLKNLNEMKLDLKRKIDKINLNDKNLLKKLEEELFYNQMCELFGDSEADDAIKPENDESLYEKTYVLKDFHILYLDGNTILASAERGNYYLNIFFVY
;
A
#
# COMPACT_ATOMS: atom_id res chain seq x y z
N MET A 1 -20.62 -32.92 20.12
CA MET A 1 -20.38 -31.63 20.81
C MET A 1 -19.43 -30.75 19.98
N GLU A 2 -19.58 -30.69 18.65
CA GLU A 2 -18.75 -29.85 17.77
C GLU A 2 -19.55 -28.68 17.14
N ASN A 3 -20.88 -28.76 17.11
CA ASN A 3 -21.72 -27.72 16.48
C ASN A 3 -21.93 -26.44 17.32
N SER A 4 -21.59 -26.44 18.62
CA SER A 4 -21.87 -25.28 19.49
C SER A 4 -20.85 -24.14 19.36
N ASN A 5 -19.62 -24.43 18.91
CA ASN A 5 -18.56 -23.42 18.78
C ASN A 5 -18.63 -22.65 17.45
N GLU A 6 -19.14 -23.25 16.38
CA GLU A 6 -19.32 -22.55 15.10
C GLU A 6 -20.46 -21.54 15.18
N GLU A 7 -21.58 -21.88 15.83
CA GLU A 7 -22.71 -20.95 16.00
C GLU A 7 -22.39 -19.76 16.91
N LEU A 8 -21.54 -19.94 17.94
CA LEU A 8 -21.09 -18.85 18.82
C LEU A 8 -20.18 -17.85 18.12
N ASN A 9 -19.40 -18.28 17.12
CA ASN A 9 -18.52 -17.41 16.36
C ASN A 9 -19.29 -16.48 15.41
N ASP A 10 -20.49 -16.82 14.96
CA ASP A 10 -21.23 -15.98 14.02
C ASP A 10 -21.83 -14.71 14.65
N TYR A 11 -22.07 -14.70 15.98
CA TYR A 11 -22.61 -13.54 16.70
C TYR A 11 -21.55 -12.57 17.23
N GLN A 12 -20.28 -12.93 17.16
CA GLN A 12 -19.20 -12.06 17.62
C GLN A 12 -18.91 -10.95 16.60
N SER A 13 -18.69 -9.73 17.10
CA SER A 13 -18.22 -8.63 16.28
C SER A 13 -16.84 -8.93 15.70
N ILE A 14 -16.51 -8.34 14.55
CA ILE A 14 -15.18 -8.48 13.92
C ILE A 14 -14.06 -8.08 14.89
N LYS A 15 -14.29 -7.05 15.72
CA LYS A 15 -13.34 -6.62 16.75
C LYS A 15 -13.06 -7.73 17.77
N GLU A 16 -14.10 -8.43 18.22
CA GLU A 16 -13.97 -9.55 19.16
C GLU A 16 -13.26 -10.73 18.51
N LYS A 17 -13.58 -11.04 17.24
CA LYS A 17 -12.91 -12.11 16.47
C LYS A 17 -11.41 -11.85 16.31
N PHE A 18 -11.02 -10.60 16.06
CA PHE A 18 -9.63 -10.19 16.03
C PHE A 18 -8.96 -10.25 17.42
N LYS A 19 -9.67 -9.87 18.50
CA LYS A 19 -9.15 -10.00 19.88
C LYS A 19 -8.92 -11.45 20.28
N GLN A 20 -9.82 -12.34 19.88
CA GLN A 20 -9.76 -13.79 20.16
C GLN A 20 -8.85 -14.56 19.18
N ARG A 21 -8.19 -13.86 18.24
CA ARG A 21 -7.35 -14.46 17.18
C ARG A 21 -8.10 -15.46 16.28
N ILE A 22 -9.42 -15.34 16.21
CA ILE A 22 -10.25 -16.08 15.24
C ILE A 22 -9.98 -15.53 13.83
N TYR A 23 -9.80 -14.20 13.72
CA TYR A 23 -9.28 -13.55 12.52
C TYR A 23 -7.83 -13.11 12.76
N ASP A 24 -7.01 -13.33 11.73
CA ASP A 24 -5.59 -12.99 11.71
C ASP A 24 -5.33 -11.84 10.73
N LEU A 25 -4.41 -10.94 11.08
CA LEU A 25 -3.87 -9.93 10.18
C LEU A 25 -3.15 -10.53 8.97
N ASN A 26 -2.82 -11.83 8.98
CA ASN A 26 -2.41 -12.58 7.78
C ASN A 26 -3.46 -12.60 6.67
N LEU A 27 -4.70 -12.23 6.99
CA LEU A 27 -5.79 -12.08 6.03
C LEU A 27 -5.90 -10.65 5.48
N ALA A 28 -4.98 -9.76 5.80
CA ALA A 28 -5.03 -8.41 5.24
C ALA A 28 -4.87 -8.46 3.71
N PRO A 29 -5.70 -7.71 2.95
CA PRO A 29 -5.60 -7.72 1.50
C PRO A 29 -4.29 -7.05 1.09
N ARG A 30 -3.47 -7.79 0.36
CA ARG A 30 -2.25 -7.27 -0.26
C ARG A 30 -2.63 -6.39 -1.45
N ILE A 31 -2.29 -5.11 -1.37
CA ILE A 31 -2.60 -4.11 -2.39
C ILE A 31 -1.47 -3.99 -3.41
N LEU A 32 -0.23 -4.03 -2.92
CA LEU A 32 0.99 -3.95 -3.70
C LEU A 32 1.95 -5.01 -3.17
N SER A 33 2.56 -5.76 -4.07
CA SER A 33 3.60 -6.75 -3.78
C SER A 33 4.74 -6.59 -4.77
N MET A 34 5.94 -6.85 -4.31
CA MET A 34 7.13 -6.82 -5.14
C MET A 34 8.17 -7.80 -4.60
N ASP A 35 8.79 -8.49 -5.52
CA ASP A 35 9.97 -9.31 -5.31
C ASP A 35 10.98 -9.05 -6.45
N LEU A 36 11.98 -9.91 -6.56
CA LEU A 36 13.00 -9.85 -7.61
C LEU A 36 12.44 -10.00 -9.03
N GLU A 37 11.32 -10.69 -9.20
CA GLU A 37 10.80 -11.08 -10.50
C GLU A 37 9.80 -10.07 -11.05
N CYS A 38 8.96 -9.51 -10.17
CA CYS A 38 7.88 -8.64 -10.61
C CYS A 38 7.32 -7.70 -9.55
N ILE A 39 6.53 -6.75 -10.04
CA ILE A 39 5.61 -5.94 -9.25
C ILE A 39 4.20 -6.43 -9.55
N SER A 40 3.44 -6.73 -8.49
CA SER A 40 2.06 -7.22 -8.56
C SER A 40 1.13 -6.35 -7.72
N VAL A 41 -0.09 -6.16 -8.20
CA VAL A 41 -1.10 -5.33 -7.54
C VAL A 41 -2.41 -6.07 -7.39
N ASN A 42 -3.21 -5.73 -6.39
CA ASN A 42 -4.52 -6.36 -6.23
C ASN A 42 -5.42 -6.11 -7.45
N LYS A 43 -6.02 -7.17 -7.99
CA LYS A 43 -6.92 -7.12 -9.14
C LYS A 43 -8.21 -6.36 -8.85
N ASN A 44 -8.62 -6.29 -7.59
CA ASN A 44 -9.85 -5.62 -7.14
C ASN A 44 -9.60 -4.20 -6.61
N LYS A 45 -8.57 -3.53 -7.14
CA LYS A 45 -8.21 -2.15 -6.79
C LYS A 45 -9.32 -1.12 -7.18
N PRO A 46 -9.52 -0.05 -6.38
CA PRO A 46 -9.10 0.07 -4.99
C PRO A 46 -9.90 -0.92 -4.13
N TYR A 47 -9.25 -1.53 -3.13
CA TYR A 47 -9.90 -2.57 -2.33
C TYR A 47 -11.03 -1.98 -1.48
N LYS A 48 -12.27 -2.43 -1.71
CA LYS A 48 -13.49 -1.93 -1.05
C LYS A 48 -14.11 -2.90 -0.04
N TYR A 49 -13.57 -4.11 0.08
CA TYR A 49 -14.24 -5.15 0.84
C TYR A 49 -14.00 -5.04 2.35
N ASN A 50 -15.02 -5.41 3.12
CA ASN A 50 -14.89 -5.66 4.54
C ASN A 50 -14.15 -7.00 4.75
N ILE A 51 -13.48 -7.19 5.89
CA ILE A 51 -12.70 -8.40 6.19
C ILE A 51 -13.54 -9.68 6.26
N GLU A 52 -14.87 -9.59 6.36
CA GLU A 52 -15.77 -10.76 6.39
C GLU A 52 -15.92 -11.39 5.01
N GLU A 53 -15.99 -10.57 3.95
CA GLU A 53 -15.90 -11.07 2.57
C GLU A 53 -14.53 -11.69 2.28
N LEU A 54 -13.51 -11.15 2.92
CA LEU A 54 -12.13 -11.62 2.83
C LEU A 54 -12.00 -13.00 3.50
N VAL A 55 -12.46 -13.14 4.74
CA VAL A 55 -12.51 -14.44 5.45
C VAL A 55 -13.35 -15.48 4.70
N ARG A 56 -14.50 -15.09 4.12
CA ARG A 56 -15.34 -15.99 3.31
C ARG A 56 -14.63 -16.49 2.05
N LYS A 57 -13.85 -15.63 1.37
CA LYS A 57 -13.07 -16.02 0.19
C LYS A 57 -11.90 -16.94 0.57
N TYR A 58 -11.18 -16.67 1.66
CA TYR A 58 -10.02 -17.48 2.08
C TYR A 58 -10.37 -18.87 2.61
N LYS A 59 -11.57 -19.08 3.17
CA LYS A 59 -12.04 -20.44 3.49
C LYS A 59 -12.21 -21.32 2.25
N ASN A 60 -12.44 -20.71 1.08
CA ASN A 60 -12.78 -21.41 -0.16
C ASN A 60 -11.69 -21.35 -1.25
N GLU A 61 -10.79 -20.37 -1.21
CA GLU A 61 -9.75 -20.15 -2.23
C GLU A 61 -8.36 -20.13 -1.56
N ARG A 62 -7.70 -21.29 -1.46
CA ARG A 62 -6.32 -21.41 -0.92
C ARG A 62 -5.23 -20.82 -1.82
N ASP A 63 -5.54 -20.42 -3.06
CA ASP A 63 -4.52 -20.22 -4.12
C ASP A 63 -4.60 -18.91 -4.91
N ASN A 64 -5.22 -17.84 -4.41
CA ASN A 64 -5.12 -16.56 -5.09
C ASN A 64 -5.05 -15.41 -4.07
N ASP A 65 -3.86 -14.87 -3.85
CA ASP A 65 -3.66 -13.60 -3.11
C ASP A 65 -4.39 -12.40 -3.78
N GLY A 66 -4.98 -12.65 -4.95
CA GLY A 66 -5.79 -11.71 -5.71
C GLY A 66 -4.95 -10.67 -6.43
N THR A 67 -3.63 -10.83 -6.51
CA THR A 67 -2.72 -9.93 -7.20
C THR A 67 -2.48 -10.35 -8.64
N VAL A 68 -2.15 -9.38 -9.47
CA VAL A 68 -1.77 -9.55 -10.88
C VAL A 68 -0.50 -8.75 -11.15
N ARG A 69 0.42 -9.33 -11.92
CA ARG A 69 1.62 -8.66 -12.37
C ARG A 69 1.28 -7.43 -13.21
N ILE A 70 2.04 -6.35 -13.03
CA ILE A 70 1.85 -5.10 -13.76
C ILE A 70 3.20 -4.47 -14.15
N ASP A 71 3.28 -3.96 -15.38
CA ASP A 71 4.50 -3.33 -15.91
C ASP A 71 4.48 -1.80 -15.83
N LYS A 72 3.41 -1.21 -15.26
CA LYS A 72 3.21 0.25 -15.09
C LYS A 72 4.16 0.89 -14.07
N PHE A 73 4.79 0.09 -13.22
CA PHE A 73 5.73 0.53 -12.20
C PHE A 73 7.13 -0.01 -12.45
N LYS A 74 8.11 0.68 -11.88
CA LYS A 74 9.47 0.19 -11.73
C LYS A 74 9.89 0.44 -10.29
N ALA A 75 10.76 -0.43 -9.81
CA ALA A 75 11.30 -0.32 -8.48
C ALA A 75 12.77 -0.72 -8.49
N PHE A 76 13.53 -0.12 -7.58
CA PHE A 76 14.91 -0.47 -7.36
C PHE A 76 15.15 -0.72 -5.87
N CYS A 77 15.72 -1.89 -5.57
CA CYS A 77 16.24 -2.27 -4.27
C CYS A 77 17.48 -3.14 -4.49
N CYS A 78 18.42 -3.09 -3.56
CA CYS A 78 19.58 -3.98 -3.57
C CYS A 78 19.20 -5.36 -3.03
N GLY A 79 19.76 -6.42 -3.60
CA GLY A 79 19.67 -7.79 -3.08
C GLY A 79 18.37 -8.52 -3.37
N ASP A 80 18.26 -9.71 -2.80
CA ASP A 80 17.03 -10.50 -2.78
C ASP A 80 16.12 -9.90 -1.71
N PHE A 81 14.88 -9.58 -2.06
CA PHE A 81 13.97 -8.95 -1.12
C PHE A 81 12.52 -9.33 -1.41
N GLN A 82 11.67 -9.12 -0.41
CA GLN A 82 10.22 -9.10 -0.55
C GLN A 82 9.68 -7.82 0.07
N PHE A 83 8.80 -7.15 -0.67
CA PHE A 83 8.12 -5.94 -0.24
C PHE A 83 6.62 -6.11 -0.48
N HIS A 84 5.80 -5.76 0.51
CA HIS A 84 4.37 -5.69 0.28
C HIS A 84 3.70 -4.62 1.14
N VAL A 85 2.56 -4.14 0.63
CA VAL A 85 1.68 -3.21 1.32
C VAL A 85 0.31 -3.84 1.44
N GLU A 86 -0.15 -3.98 2.67
CA GLU A 86 -1.50 -4.44 3.02
C GLU A 86 -2.35 -3.25 3.49
N MET A 87 -3.66 -3.32 3.31
CA MET A 87 -4.58 -2.25 3.69
C MET A 87 -5.77 -2.79 4.48
N ILE A 88 -6.02 -2.27 5.67
CA ILE A 88 -7.03 -2.81 6.60
C ILE A 88 -7.89 -1.68 7.15
N ASN A 89 -9.21 -1.89 7.20
CA ASN A 89 -10.13 -0.86 7.66
C ASN A 89 -9.92 -0.54 9.16
N LYS A 90 -9.82 0.75 9.48
CA LYS A 90 -9.63 1.27 10.84
C LYS A 90 -10.72 0.80 11.81
N TYR A 91 -11.93 0.56 11.30
CA TYR A 91 -13.07 0.07 12.07
C TYR A 91 -12.78 -1.22 12.85
N TYR A 92 -11.77 -2.01 12.47
CA TYR A 92 -11.44 -3.27 13.17
C TYR A 92 -10.57 -3.09 14.42
N PHE A 93 -10.09 -1.88 14.67
CA PHE A 93 -9.18 -1.59 15.78
C PHE A 93 -9.85 -0.64 16.77
N GLU A 94 -9.38 -0.68 18.01
CA GLU A 94 -9.85 0.27 19.03
C GLU A 94 -9.28 1.66 18.79
N ASN A 95 -8.01 1.71 18.42
CA ASN A 95 -7.24 2.93 18.17
C ASN A 95 -5.98 2.56 17.35
N ARG A 96 -5.11 3.55 17.14
CA ARG A 96 -3.86 3.36 16.40
C ARG A 96 -2.90 2.41 17.11
N ASP A 97 -2.72 2.56 18.42
CA ASP A 97 -1.81 1.72 19.21
C ASP A 97 -2.23 0.24 19.18
N ASP A 98 -3.53 -0.05 19.18
CA ASP A 98 -4.07 -1.41 19.04
C ASP A 98 -3.67 -2.03 17.69
N PHE A 99 -3.68 -1.24 16.61
CA PHE A 99 -3.23 -1.70 15.29
C PHE A 99 -1.72 -1.99 15.28
N ASP A 100 -0.90 -1.01 15.68
CA ASP A 100 0.56 -1.12 15.63
C ASP A 100 1.06 -2.28 16.51
N ASN A 101 0.50 -2.45 17.72
CA ASN A 101 0.83 -3.55 18.62
C ASN A 101 0.50 -4.92 18.02
N ARG A 102 -0.59 -5.04 17.26
CA ARG A 102 -0.97 -6.31 16.64
C ARG A 102 -0.06 -6.68 15.47
N ILE A 103 0.38 -5.71 14.67
CA ILE A 103 1.33 -5.96 13.59
C ILE A 103 2.69 -6.39 14.16
N VAL A 104 3.21 -5.67 15.15
CA VAL A 104 4.51 -6.03 15.78
C VAL A 104 4.47 -7.44 16.37
N ARG A 105 3.34 -7.82 17.00
CA ARG A 105 3.13 -9.17 17.53
C ARG A 105 2.96 -10.24 16.44
N LYS A 106 2.31 -9.93 15.31
CA LYS A 106 2.18 -10.84 14.16
C LYS A 106 3.55 -11.33 13.69
N ASP A 107 4.53 -10.43 13.64
CA ASP A 107 5.89 -10.76 13.18
C ASP A 107 6.84 -11.26 14.28
N ASN A 108 6.32 -11.60 15.48
CA ASN A 108 7.10 -12.02 16.65
C ASN A 108 8.25 -11.06 17.00
N ARG A 109 8.09 -9.76 16.73
CA ARG A 109 9.13 -8.76 16.99
C ARG A 109 8.96 -8.22 18.41
N THR A 110 10.02 -8.28 19.22
CA THR A 110 9.93 -8.08 20.68
C THR A 110 10.40 -6.72 21.19
N ASP A 111 10.72 -5.77 20.32
CA ASP A 111 11.05 -4.41 20.74
C ASP A 111 10.78 -3.42 19.60
N PRO A 112 9.61 -2.75 19.57
CA PRO A 112 9.37 -1.69 18.61
C PRO A 112 10.25 -0.50 18.98
N ARG A 113 11.45 -0.46 18.42
CA ARG A 113 12.25 0.76 18.42
C ARG A 113 11.63 1.67 17.36
N GLU A 114 10.57 2.39 17.73
CA GLU A 114 10.12 3.52 16.92
C GLU A 114 11.30 4.46 16.72
N ARG A 115 11.81 4.52 15.49
CA ARG A 115 12.92 5.40 15.14
C ARG A 115 12.48 6.55 14.25
N VAL A 116 11.32 6.43 13.62
CA VAL A 116 10.82 7.41 12.66
C VAL A 116 9.30 7.53 12.81
N TYR A 117 8.86 8.74 13.16
CA TYR A 117 7.47 9.18 13.13
C TYR A 117 7.35 10.34 12.15
N ALA A 118 6.34 10.30 11.28
CA ALA A 118 5.98 11.42 10.44
C ALA A 118 4.46 11.57 10.38
N LYS A 119 3.94 12.71 10.86
CA LYS A 119 2.50 13.02 10.79
C LYS A 119 1.95 12.96 9.36
N ARG A 120 2.77 13.37 8.39
CA ARG A 120 2.47 13.31 6.94
C ARG A 120 3.74 12.94 6.19
N ILE A 121 3.63 12.04 5.22
CA ILE A 121 4.73 11.65 4.34
C ILE A 121 4.19 11.30 2.95
N SER A 122 4.95 11.60 1.90
CA SER A 122 4.59 11.10 0.56
C SER A 122 4.82 9.59 0.50
N ILE A 123 3.97 8.84 -0.21
CA ILE A 123 4.14 7.38 -0.33
C ILE A 123 5.51 7.01 -0.94
N LYS A 124 6.04 7.84 -1.85
CA LYS A 124 7.38 7.66 -2.39
C LYS A 124 8.46 7.76 -1.32
N ASN A 125 8.38 8.72 -0.41
CA ASN A 125 9.33 8.85 0.70
C ASN A 125 9.15 7.73 1.74
N ALA A 126 7.91 7.28 1.99
CA ALA A 126 7.65 6.13 2.84
C ALA A 126 8.30 4.85 2.29
N PHE A 127 8.18 4.59 0.99
CA PHE A 127 8.83 3.46 0.33
C PHE A 127 10.36 3.60 0.33
N LYS A 128 10.88 4.82 0.16
CA LYS A 128 12.32 5.10 0.27
C LYS A 128 12.87 4.80 1.67
N LEU A 129 12.12 5.11 2.73
CA LEU A 129 12.47 4.71 4.10
C LEU A 129 12.46 3.19 4.27
N CYS A 130 11.68 2.48 3.47
CA CYS A 130 11.69 1.02 3.36
C CYS A 130 12.73 0.48 2.34
N ARG A 131 13.74 1.30 1.97
CA ARG A 131 14.81 0.97 1.01
C ARG A 131 14.36 0.67 -0.42
N ILE A 132 13.13 1.06 -0.78
CA ILE A 132 12.61 0.93 -2.14
C ILE A 132 12.59 2.30 -2.83
N ASP A 133 13.28 2.44 -3.96
CA ASP A 133 13.01 3.54 -4.90
C ASP A 133 11.93 3.11 -5.88
N PHE A 134 10.74 3.68 -5.77
CA PHE A 134 9.54 3.28 -6.52
C PHE A 134 9.05 4.43 -7.40
N SER A 135 8.77 4.14 -8.66
CA SER A 135 8.18 5.13 -9.58
C SER A 135 7.40 4.49 -10.74
N CYS A 136 6.81 5.32 -11.60
CA CYS A 136 6.18 4.85 -12.81
C CYS A 136 7.22 4.39 -13.85
N ASN A 137 6.90 3.33 -14.56
CA ASN A 137 7.70 2.84 -15.67
C ASN A 137 7.42 3.67 -16.93
N MET A 138 8.15 4.77 -17.08
CA MET A 138 8.00 5.63 -18.26
C MET A 138 8.33 4.91 -19.57
N ASP A 139 9.22 3.92 -19.57
CA ASP A 139 9.52 3.15 -20.79
C ASP A 139 8.31 2.33 -21.26
N PHE A 140 7.55 1.76 -20.32
CA PHE A 140 6.27 1.11 -20.63
C PHE A 140 5.27 2.12 -21.20
N TYR A 141 5.07 3.24 -20.52
CA TYR A 141 4.05 4.23 -20.93
C TYR A 141 4.36 4.91 -22.26
N LEU A 142 5.64 5.19 -22.55
CA LEU A 142 6.05 5.79 -23.82
C LEU A 142 5.88 4.83 -25.00
N LYS A 143 5.97 3.51 -24.77
CA LYS A 143 5.64 2.47 -25.76
C LYS A 143 4.13 2.24 -25.89
N ASN A 144 3.36 2.57 -24.84
CA ASN A 144 1.92 2.32 -24.74
C ASN A 144 1.13 3.62 -24.48
N LEU A 145 1.14 4.54 -25.44
CA LEU A 145 0.53 5.88 -25.28
C LEU A 145 -0.97 5.85 -24.96
N ASN A 146 -1.68 4.79 -25.36
CA ASN A 146 -3.10 4.63 -25.00
C ASN A 146 -3.28 4.39 -23.51
N GLU A 147 -2.46 3.52 -22.90
CA GLU A 147 -2.44 3.31 -21.44
C GLU A 147 -2.10 4.60 -20.71
N MET A 148 -1.11 5.36 -21.19
CA MET A 148 -0.74 6.65 -20.62
C MET A 148 -1.94 7.62 -20.59
N LYS A 149 -2.69 7.73 -21.70
CA LYS A 149 -3.87 8.61 -21.78
C LYS A 149 -5.00 8.16 -20.86
N LEU A 150 -5.22 6.85 -20.74
CA LEU A 150 -6.22 6.27 -19.85
C LEU A 150 -5.91 6.63 -18.39
N ASP A 151 -4.66 6.40 -17.97
CA ASP A 151 -4.26 6.62 -16.57
C ASP A 151 -4.13 8.11 -16.22
N LEU A 152 -3.79 8.97 -17.18
CA LEU A 152 -3.80 10.43 -16.98
C LEU A 152 -5.20 11.03 -17.00
N LYS A 153 -6.20 10.30 -17.53
CA LYS A 153 -7.59 10.76 -17.66
C LYS A 153 -7.74 12.08 -18.41
N ARG A 154 -6.80 12.41 -19.30
CA ARG A 154 -6.82 13.61 -20.14
C ARG A 154 -6.16 13.36 -21.50
N LYS A 155 -6.44 14.25 -22.45
CA LYS A 155 -5.73 14.25 -23.72
C LYS A 155 -4.29 14.74 -23.49
N ILE A 156 -3.37 14.07 -24.18
CA ILE A 156 -1.99 14.52 -24.33
C ILE A 156 -1.81 14.73 -25.82
N ASP A 157 -1.55 15.98 -26.21
CA ASP A 157 -1.10 16.28 -27.56
C ASP A 157 0.34 15.76 -27.76
N LYS A 158 0.96 15.99 -28.92
CA LYS A 158 2.28 15.45 -29.25
C LYS A 158 3.28 15.55 -28.07
N ILE A 159 3.77 14.40 -27.61
CA ILE A 159 4.79 14.33 -26.55
C ILE A 159 6.16 14.61 -27.17
N ASN A 160 6.82 15.65 -26.72
CA ASN A 160 8.21 15.89 -27.06
C ASN A 160 9.13 15.03 -26.17
N LEU A 161 9.67 13.94 -26.73
CA LEU A 161 10.55 13.02 -26.00
C LEU A 161 11.88 13.65 -25.56
N ASN A 162 12.27 14.80 -26.13
CA ASN A 162 13.48 15.51 -25.74
C ASN A 162 13.25 16.47 -24.55
N ASP A 163 12.00 16.71 -24.16
CA ASP A 163 11.65 17.56 -23.04
C ASP A 163 11.67 16.75 -21.73
N LYS A 164 12.82 16.77 -21.06
CA LYS A 164 13.02 16.05 -19.78
C LYS A 164 12.08 16.53 -18.66
N ASN A 165 11.74 17.83 -18.65
CA ASN A 165 10.86 18.38 -17.61
C ASN A 165 9.42 17.91 -17.82
N LEU A 166 8.95 17.90 -19.07
CA LEU A 166 7.65 17.34 -19.42
C LEU A 166 7.57 15.86 -19.03
N LEU A 167 8.58 15.06 -19.40
CA LEU A 167 8.59 13.62 -19.09
C LEU A 167 8.56 13.36 -17.59
N LYS A 168 9.33 14.11 -16.80
CA LYS A 168 9.33 13.98 -15.33
C LYS A 168 7.99 14.41 -14.72
N LYS A 169 7.37 15.48 -15.22
CA LYS A 169 6.03 15.90 -14.78
C LYS A 169 4.97 14.83 -15.08
N LEU A 170 5.03 14.21 -16.26
CA LEU A 170 4.15 13.09 -16.62
C LEU A 170 4.37 11.88 -15.74
N GLU A 171 5.63 11.55 -15.41
CA GLU A 171 5.95 10.46 -14.48
C GLU A 171 5.33 10.71 -13.10
N GLU A 172 5.47 11.92 -12.55
CA GLU A 172 4.90 12.29 -11.25
C GLU A 172 3.35 12.26 -11.26
N GLU A 173 2.71 12.74 -12.33
CA GLU A 173 1.26 12.73 -12.50
C GLU A 173 0.70 11.31 -12.63
N LEU A 174 1.31 10.47 -13.48
CA LEU A 174 0.97 9.05 -13.62
C LEU A 174 1.13 8.31 -12.30
N PHE A 175 2.24 8.55 -11.60
CA PHE A 175 2.51 7.93 -10.32
C PHE A 175 1.44 8.26 -9.31
N TYR A 176 1.09 9.54 -9.17
CA TYR A 176 0.01 9.98 -8.31
C TYR A 176 -1.32 9.28 -8.66
N ASN A 177 -1.73 9.30 -9.93
CA ASN A 177 -2.99 8.69 -10.36
C ASN A 177 -3.04 7.19 -10.08
N GLN A 178 -1.92 6.48 -10.31
CA GLN A 178 -1.80 5.07 -10.02
C GLN A 178 -1.86 4.76 -8.51
N MET A 179 -1.25 5.60 -7.66
CA MET A 179 -1.39 5.45 -6.21
C MET A 179 -2.83 5.66 -5.75
N CYS A 180 -3.55 6.62 -6.33
CA CYS A 180 -4.98 6.79 -6.09
C CYS A 180 -5.81 5.57 -6.53
N GLU A 181 -5.50 5.00 -7.68
CA GLU A 181 -6.19 3.79 -8.17
C GLU A 181 -5.98 2.59 -7.24
N LEU A 182 -4.77 2.44 -6.68
CA LEU A 182 -4.42 1.32 -5.81
C LEU A 182 -4.94 1.47 -4.39
N PHE A 183 -4.66 2.60 -3.76
CA PHE A 183 -4.84 2.82 -2.32
C PHE A 183 -6.08 3.65 -1.97
N GLY A 184 -6.86 4.04 -2.97
CA GLY A 184 -8.08 4.84 -2.82
C GLY A 184 -7.88 6.30 -3.24
N ASP A 185 -9.03 6.94 -3.50
CA ASP A 185 -9.13 8.24 -4.18
C ASP A 185 -8.32 9.38 -3.52
N SER A 186 -8.19 10.47 -4.27
CA SER A 186 -7.53 11.69 -3.80
C SER A 186 -8.20 12.26 -2.54
N GLU A 187 -7.39 12.72 -1.60
CA GLU A 187 -7.85 13.40 -0.38
C GLU A 187 -7.48 14.87 -0.42
N ALA A 188 -8.17 15.69 0.38
CA ALA A 188 -7.82 17.11 0.56
C ALA A 188 -6.40 17.31 1.11
N ASP A 189 -5.87 16.30 1.80
CA ASP A 189 -4.51 16.28 2.34
C ASP A 189 -3.44 15.78 1.35
N ASP A 190 -3.82 15.35 0.16
CA ASP A 190 -2.82 15.18 -0.89
C ASP A 190 -2.20 16.53 -1.16
N ALA A 191 -0.89 16.63 -0.98
CA ALA A 191 -0.23 17.92 -0.91
C ALA A 191 -0.41 18.64 -2.24
N ILE A 192 -1.25 19.68 -2.23
CA ILE A 192 -1.23 20.76 -3.21
C ILE A 192 -0.06 21.64 -2.79
N LYS A 193 0.95 21.74 -3.64
CA LYS A 193 2.22 22.35 -3.28
C LYS A 193 2.09 23.80 -2.78
N PRO A 194 2.94 24.21 -1.82
CA PRO A 194 3.37 25.60 -1.67
C PRO A 194 4.32 25.99 -2.83
N GLU A 195 4.36 27.26 -3.20
CA GLU A 195 5.08 27.81 -4.38
C GLU A 195 6.61 27.50 -4.44
N ASN A 196 7.22 26.98 -3.37
CA ASN A 196 8.68 26.86 -3.21
C ASN A 196 9.25 25.41 -3.29
N ASP A 197 8.47 24.43 -3.70
CA ASP A 197 8.90 23.02 -3.76
C ASP A 197 9.35 22.63 -5.20
N GLU A 198 10.50 21.95 -5.34
CA GLU A 198 11.18 21.60 -6.60
C GLU A 198 10.51 20.51 -7.47
N SER A 199 9.55 19.74 -6.95
CA SER A 199 8.77 18.81 -7.81
C SER A 199 8.00 19.53 -8.93
N LEU A 200 7.84 18.85 -10.08
CA LEU A 200 7.29 19.45 -11.30
C LEU A 200 5.76 19.30 -11.41
N TYR A 201 5.17 18.42 -10.59
CA TYR A 201 3.74 18.18 -10.50
C TYR A 201 3.15 18.60 -9.15
N GLU A 202 1.94 19.17 -9.18
CA GLU A 202 1.33 19.88 -8.05
C GLU A 202 0.77 18.97 -6.95
N LYS A 203 0.61 17.66 -7.21
CA LYS A 203 0.00 16.71 -6.27
C LYS A 203 0.94 15.56 -5.94
N THR A 204 0.95 15.16 -4.68
CA THR A 204 1.61 13.93 -4.22
C THR A 204 0.68 13.12 -3.34
N TYR A 205 0.79 11.79 -3.41
CA TYR A 205 -0.05 10.90 -2.61
C TYR A 205 0.50 10.85 -1.18
N VAL A 206 -0.30 11.32 -0.22
CA VAL A 206 0.14 11.50 1.17
C VAL A 206 -0.45 10.43 2.08
N LEU A 207 0.42 9.82 2.87
CA LEU A 207 0.10 8.98 4.01
C LEU A 207 0.16 9.81 5.29
N LYS A 208 -0.74 9.52 6.24
CA LYS A 208 -0.82 10.16 7.56
C LYS A 208 -0.26 9.23 8.63
N ASP A 209 0.21 9.81 9.73
CA ASP A 209 0.69 9.11 10.93
C ASP A 209 1.57 7.90 10.57
N PHE A 210 2.64 8.13 9.81
CA PHE A 210 3.56 7.10 9.35
C PHE A 210 4.57 6.76 10.45
N HIS A 211 4.65 5.47 10.80
CA HIS A 211 5.55 4.96 11.84
C HIS A 211 6.44 3.87 11.24
N ILE A 212 7.74 3.87 11.54
CA ILE A 212 8.57 2.65 11.43
C ILE A 212 8.48 1.93 12.77
N LEU A 213 7.74 0.82 12.79
CA LEU A 213 7.47 0.03 14.00
C LEU A 213 8.63 -0.89 14.34
N TYR A 214 9.33 -1.41 13.34
CA TYR A 214 10.47 -2.30 13.54
C TYR A 214 11.50 -2.13 12.42
N LEU A 215 12.77 -2.16 12.80
CA LEU A 215 13.90 -2.10 11.88
C LEU A 215 15.07 -2.91 12.44
N ASP A 216 15.35 -4.05 11.82
CA ASP A 216 16.66 -4.69 11.89
C ASP A 216 17.37 -4.59 10.53
N GLY A 217 18.62 -5.03 10.43
CA GLY A 217 19.38 -4.91 9.18
C GLY A 217 18.67 -5.49 7.95
N ASN A 218 17.76 -6.44 8.16
CA ASN A 218 17.11 -7.26 7.14
C ASN A 218 15.61 -7.00 7.02
N THR A 219 14.93 -6.56 8.07
CA THR A 219 13.47 -6.37 8.08
C THR A 219 13.10 -4.94 8.45
N ILE A 220 12.18 -4.36 7.68
CA ILE A 220 11.52 -3.09 7.98
C ILE A 220 10.02 -3.34 8.05
N LEU A 221 9.42 -2.95 9.17
CA LEU A 221 7.99 -2.94 9.37
C LEU A 221 7.54 -1.52 9.63
N ALA A 222 6.61 -1.02 8.84
CA ALA A 222 6.07 0.32 8.97
C ALA A 222 4.55 0.29 8.86
N SER A 223 3.91 1.30 9.46
CA SER A 223 2.48 1.51 9.37
C SER A 223 2.15 2.94 8.99
N ALA A 224 0.98 3.15 8.40
CA ALA A 224 0.49 4.48 8.06
C ALA A 224 -1.04 4.52 7.98
N GLU A 225 -1.58 5.69 7.74
CA GLU A 225 -3.01 5.94 7.56
C GLU A 225 -3.34 6.54 6.22
N ARG A 226 -4.44 6.06 5.63
CA ARG A 226 -5.08 6.67 4.47
C ARG A 226 -6.59 6.50 4.56
N GLY A 227 -7.33 7.60 4.54
CA GLY A 227 -8.78 7.60 4.69
C GLY A 227 -9.25 6.78 5.89
N ASN A 228 -10.11 5.80 5.60
CA ASN A 228 -10.66 4.86 6.59
C ASN A 228 -9.80 3.61 6.80
N TYR A 229 -8.56 3.61 6.34
CA TYR A 229 -7.68 2.44 6.37
C TYR A 229 -6.36 2.73 7.08
N TYR A 230 -5.86 1.72 7.77
CA TYR A 230 -4.46 1.59 8.11
C TYR A 230 -3.74 0.80 7.03
N LEU A 231 -2.48 1.17 6.77
CA LEU A 231 -1.57 0.46 5.89
C LEU A 231 -0.54 -0.26 6.74
N ASN A 232 -0.24 -1.51 6.38
CA ASN A 232 0.92 -2.25 6.85
C ASN A 232 1.93 -2.36 5.70
N ILE A 233 3.15 -1.87 5.91
CA ILE A 233 4.23 -1.87 4.92
C ILE A 233 5.33 -2.77 5.46
N PHE A 234 5.59 -3.85 4.73
CA PHE A 234 6.59 -4.83 5.13
C PHE A 234 7.66 -4.95 4.06
N PHE A 235 8.91 -4.96 4.51
CA PHE A 235 10.09 -5.23 3.70
C PHE A 235 10.97 -6.24 4.42
N VAL A 236 11.46 -7.24 3.69
CA VAL A 236 12.47 -8.18 4.17
C VAL A 236 13.52 -8.40 3.09
N TYR A 237 14.77 -8.47 3.52
CA TYR A 237 15.97 -8.86 2.78
C TYR A 237 16.33 -10.31 3.11
#